data_AF-Q9ACY9-F1
#
_entry.id   AF-Q9ACY9-F1
#
_cell.length_a   1.000
_cell.length_b   1.000
_cell.length_c   1.000
_cell.angle_alpha   90.00
_cell.angle_beta   90.00
_cell.angle_gamma   90.00
#
_symmetry.space_group_name_H-M   'P 1'
#
loop_
_entity.id
_entity.type
_entity.pdbx_description
1 polymer ?
#
loop_
_entity_poly.entity_id
_entity_poly.type
_entity_poly.pdbx_seq_one_letter_code
_entity_poly.pdbx_strand_id
1 'polypeptide(L)' 'MTLQETIAASKQTAEGVKSCLSVLALAHRHGVDMPIINTVVDIVHSGKPPHAAVNELMSRSAKPE' A
#
# COMPACT_ATOMS: atom_id res chain seq x y z
N MET A 1 7.31 1.24 15.43
CA MET A 1 8.36 1.73 14.53
C MET A 1 7.70 2.54 13.43
N THR A 2 8.23 3.73 13.14
CA THR A 2 7.85 4.55 11.99
C THR A 2 8.46 3.98 10.71
N LEU A 3 7.95 4.39 9.55
CA LEU A 3 8.54 4.00 8.27
C LEU A 3 10.04 4.38 8.18
N GLN A 4 10.40 5.57 8.66
CA GLN A 4 11.79 6.05 8.62
C GLN A 4 12.70 5.20 9.51
N GLU A 5 12.23 4.84 10.72
CA GLU A 5 12.95 3.92 11.60
C GLU A 5 13.13 2.54 10.97
N THR A 6 12.11 2.02 10.28
CA THR A 6 12.19 0.74 9.58
C THR A 6 13.17 0.79 8.40
N ILE A 7 13.16 1.87 7.61
CA ILE A 7 14.12 2.05 6.51
C ILE A 7 15.55 2.12 7.05
N ALA A 8 15.79 2.89 8.11
CA ALA A 8 17.11 3.03 8.71
C ALA A 8 17.63 1.72 9.33
N ALA A 9 16.74 0.90 9.89
CA ALA A 9 17.08 -0.39 10.46
C ALA A 9 17.23 -1.52 9.41
N SER A 10 16.69 -1.34 8.21
CA SER A 10 16.73 -2.36 7.16
C SER A 10 18.12 -2.44 6.51
N LYS A 11 18.64 -3.66 6.36
CA LYS A 11 19.90 -3.93 5.64
C LYS A 11 19.70 -4.15 4.14
N GLN A 12 18.45 -4.21 3.70
CA GLN A 12 18.07 -4.46 2.31
C GLN A 12 17.10 -3.37 1.83
N THR A 13 17.15 -3.08 0.54
CA THR A 13 16.26 -2.11 -0.09
C THR A 13 14.83 -2.65 -0.13
N ALA A 14 13.91 -1.94 0.52
CA ALA A 14 12.48 -2.20 0.38
C ALA A 14 11.93 -1.47 -0.86
N GLU A 15 12.12 -2.05 -2.05
CA GLU A 15 11.72 -1.44 -3.33
C GLU A 15 10.23 -1.04 -3.36
N GLY A 16 9.39 -1.86 -2.73
CA GLY A 16 7.94 -1.65 -2.62
C GLY A 16 7.53 -0.32 -1.98
N VAL A 17 8.37 0.27 -1.12
CA VAL A 17 8.12 1.59 -0.50
C VAL A 17 8.07 2.69 -1.57
N LYS A 18 8.90 2.59 -2.59
CA LYS A 18 8.95 3.55 -3.70
C LYS A 18 8.03 3.15 -4.84
N SER A 19 8.04 1.88 -5.23
CA SER A 19 7.34 1.42 -6.44
C SER A 19 5.82 1.40 -6.30
N CYS A 20 5.27 1.30 -5.09
CA CYS A 20 3.82 1.26 -4.87
C CYS A 20 3.08 2.50 -5.44
N LEU A 21 3.68 3.69 -5.38
CA LEU A 21 3.11 4.90 -5.98
C LEU A 21 3.10 4.83 -7.50
N SER A 22 4.18 4.35 -8.11
CA SER A 22 4.27 4.18 -9.57
C SER A 22 3.26 3.14 -10.08
N VAL A 23 3.13 2.02 -9.34
CA VAL A 23 2.15 0.97 -9.65
C VAL A 23 0.73 1.52 -9.53
N LEU A 24 0.43 2.27 -8.46
CA LEU A 24 -0.90 2.87 -8.28
C LEU A 24 -1.22 3.90 -9.38
N ALA A 25 -0.26 4.75 -9.73
CA ALA A 25 -0.43 5.72 -10.80
C ALA A 25 -0.67 5.04 -12.15
N LEU A 26 0.03 3.93 -12.43
CA LEU A 26 -0.20 3.13 -13.63
C LEU A 26 -1.60 2.51 -13.63
N ALA A 27 -2.02 1.92 -12.51
CA ALA A 27 -3.33 1.32 -12.36
C ALA A 27 -4.45 2.36 -12.63
N HIS A 28 -4.33 3.57 -12.06
CA HIS A 28 -5.25 4.67 -12.32
C HIS A 28 -5.32 5.07 -13.79
N ARG A 29 -4.18 5.14 -14.49
CA ARG A 29 -4.14 5.46 -15.93
C ARG A 29 -4.89 4.45 -16.79
N HIS A 30 -4.92 3.19 -16.36
CA HIS A 30 -5.58 2.11 -17.07
C HIS A 30 -6.97 1.74 -16.51
N GLY A 31 -7.47 2.48 -15.52
CA GLY A 31 -8.74 2.16 -14.85
C GLY A 31 -8.74 0.81 -14.13
N VAL A 32 -7.56 0.31 -13.76
CA VAL A 32 -7.41 -0.96 -13.03
C VAL A 32 -7.55 -0.68 -11.54
N ASP A 33 -8.49 -1.38 -10.93
CA ASP A 33 -8.73 -1.33 -9.49
C ASP A 33 -7.75 -2.26 -8.75
N MET A 34 -6.95 -1.68 -7.85
CA MET A 34 -5.86 -2.34 -7.13
C MET A 34 -6.01 -2.11 -5.61
N PRO A 35 -7.00 -2.72 -4.93
CA PRO A 35 -7.35 -2.41 -3.54
C PRO A 35 -6.19 -2.70 -2.55
N ILE A 36 -5.38 -3.72 -2.83
CA ILE A 36 -4.20 -4.04 -2.02
C ILE A 36 -3.14 -2.96 -2.15
N ILE A 37 -2.86 -2.48 -3.37
CA ILE A 37 -1.86 -1.42 -3.60
C ILE A 37 -2.30 -0.11 -2.97
N ASN A 38 -3.59 0.24 -3.07
CA ASN A 38 -4.16 1.38 -2.35
C ASN A 38 -3.90 1.28 -0.85
N THR A 39 -4.17 0.11 -0.26
CA THR A 39 -3.95 -0.14 1.18
C THR A 39 -2.48 0.01 1.55
N VAL A 40 -1.55 -0.49 0.74
CA VAL A 40 -0.11 -0.34 0.96
C VAL A 40 0.32 1.13 0.89
N VAL A 41 -0.16 1.88 -0.09
CA VAL A 41 0.12 3.32 -0.22
C VAL A 41 -0.40 4.08 0.99
N ASP A 42 -1.62 3.79 1.45
CA ASP A 42 -2.20 4.42 2.63
C ASP A 42 -1.37 4.19 3.90
N ILE A 43 -0.85 2.97 4.09
CA ILE A 43 -0.02 2.64 5.25
C ILE A 43 1.33 3.36 5.16
N VAL A 44 2.00 3.26 4.01
CA VAL A 44 3.40 3.68 3.85
C VAL A 44 3.50 5.20 3.69
N HIS A 45 2.61 5.83 2.92
CA HIS A 45 2.70 7.24 2.55
C HIS A 45 1.67 8.13 3.25
N SER A 46 0.51 7.59 3.61
CA SER A 46 -0.56 8.36 4.28
C SER A 46 -0.62 8.14 5.80
N GLY A 47 0.24 7.28 6.35
CA GLY A 47 0.33 7.01 7.79
C GLY A 47 -0.87 6.26 8.38
N LYS A 48 -1.68 5.59 7.54
CA LYS A 48 -2.83 4.81 8.00
C LYS A 48 -2.35 3.64 8.88
N PRO A 49 -2.93 3.43 10.08
CA PRO A 49 -2.54 2.31 10.93
C PRO A 49 -2.74 0.96 10.20
N PRO A 50 -1.74 0.06 10.15
CA PRO A 50 -1.83 -1.18 9.38
C PRO A 50 -3.05 -2.03 9.73
N HIS A 51 -3.39 -2.14 11.02
CA HIS A 51 -4.54 -2.92 11.48
C HIS A 51 -5.87 -2.33 10.98
N ALA A 52 -6.00 -1.00 10.96
CA ALA A 52 -7.20 -0.35 10.43
C ALA A 52 -7.29 -0.54 8.91
N ALA A 53 -6.17 -0.37 8.21
CA ALA A 53 -6.08 -0.53 6.76
C ALA A 53 -6.44 -1.96 6.30
N VAL A 54 -5.93 -2.98 7.00
CA VAL A 54 -6.28 -4.38 6.73
C VAL A 54 -7.75 -4.67 7.03
N ASN A 55 -8.28 -4.19 8.15
CA ASN A 55 -9.70 -4.39 8.47
C ASN A 55 -10.61 -3.83 7.36
N GLU A 56 -10.32 -2.63 6.86
CA GLU A 56 -11.07 -2.02 5.77
C GLU A 56 -10.93 -2.80 4.46
N LEU A 57 -9.70 -3.21 4.10
CA LEU A 57 -9.44 -4.02 2.92
C LEU A 57 -10.21 -5.34 2.94
N MET A 58 -10.30 -5.99 4.10
CA MET A 58 -11.01 -7.27 4.27
C MET A 58 -12.53 -7.09 4.34
N SER A 59 -13.02 -5.89 4.69
CA SER A 59 -14.45 -5.57 4.75
C SER A 59 -15.03 -5.16 3.38
N ARG A 60 -14.19 -5.00 2.36
CA ARG A 60 -14.65 -4.64 1.02
C ARG A 60 -15.51 -5.76 0.42
N SER A 61 -16.46 -5.38 -0.41
CA SER A 61 -17.18 -6.36 -1.23
C SER A 61 -16.22 -7.06 -2.20
N ALA A 62 -16.33 -8.38 -2.28
CA ALA A 62 -15.61 -9.15 -3.28
C ALA A 62 -16.04 -8.69 -4.68
N LYS A 63 -15.07 -8.63 -5.60
CA LYS A 63 -15.35 -8.36 -6.99
C LYS A 63 -15.94 -9.64 -7.59
N PRO A 64 -17.02 -9.57 -8.41
CA PRO A 64 -17.47 -10.73 -9.18
C PRO A 64 -16.31 -11.22 -10.06
N GLU A 65 -16.14 -12.53 -10.15
CA GLU A 65 -15.19 -13.16 -11.07
C GLU A 65 -15.74 -13.22 -12.50
#